data_AF-A0A9P5XZ01-F1
#
_entry.id   AF-A0A9P5XZ01-F1
#
_cell.length_a   1.000
_cell.length_b   1.000
_cell.length_c   1.000
_cell.angle_alpha   90.00
_cell.angle_beta   90.00
_cell.angle_gamma   90.00
#
_symmetry.space_group_name_H-M   'P 1'
#
loop_
_entity.id
_entity.type
_entity.pdbx_description
1 polymer ?
#
loop_
_entity_poly.entity_id
_entity_poly.type
_entity_poly.pdbx_seq_one_letter_code
_entity_poly.pdbx_strand_id
1 'polypeptide(L)'
;MPFCKISRDVKVAAIRLHDRGLLDLENILDCCGLSERTWYCIQKLWRETGDIISPKQSLCGCLHLLDHDDVEYLLRLVRQNPDYFLDELLHLLKTNRFVSVHYITIHRELQRAGVSLKKLKQIAKEHNEPQRAAFISCMAQYGPEEVGFLDETSKDKKTLGRPLLTLDGIAACTVVEGSMTKAMFLDYLEFNVV
;
A
#
# COMPACT_ATOMS: atom_id res chain seq x y z
N MET A 1 -15.24 -21.49 -36.44
CA MET A 1 -13.81 -21.25 -36.15
C MET A 1 -13.67 -20.73 -34.73
N PRO A 2 -12.65 -21.18 -33.96
CA PRO A 2 -12.37 -20.67 -32.61
C PRO A 2 -11.99 -19.19 -32.63
N PHE A 3 -12.11 -18.51 -31.49
CA PHE A 3 -11.76 -17.09 -31.37
C PHE A 3 -10.25 -16.89 -31.53
N CYS A 4 -9.86 -16.19 -32.59
CA CYS A 4 -8.46 -15.81 -32.85
C CYS A 4 -8.31 -14.28 -32.70
N LYS A 5 -7.35 -13.83 -31.88
CA LYS A 5 -6.99 -12.41 -31.79
C LYS A 5 -6.16 -12.02 -33.02
N ILE A 6 -6.82 -11.46 -34.03
CA ILE A 6 -6.14 -10.93 -35.22
C ILE A 6 -5.53 -9.56 -34.91
N SER A 7 -4.23 -9.40 -35.19
CA SER A 7 -3.50 -8.13 -35.00
C SER A 7 -4.09 -6.99 -35.84
N ARG A 8 -3.96 -5.75 -35.35
CA ARG A 8 -4.39 -4.55 -36.07
C ARG A 8 -3.75 -4.46 -37.45
N ASP A 9 -2.45 -4.73 -37.54
CA ASP A 9 -1.68 -4.57 -38.78
C ASP A 9 -2.18 -5.51 -39.87
N VAL A 10 -2.56 -6.73 -39.51
CA VAL A 10 -3.15 -7.72 -40.44
C VAL A 10 -4.48 -7.22 -41.00
N LYS A 11 -5.32 -6.59 -40.16
CA LYS A 11 -6.59 -6.00 -40.61
C LYS A 11 -6.37 -4.80 -41.53
N VAL A 12 -5.38 -3.94 -41.24
CA VAL A 12 -5.01 -2.81 -42.10
C VAL A 12 -4.46 -3.31 -43.44
N ALA A 13 -3.61 -4.33 -43.42
CA ALA A 13 -3.06 -4.93 -44.62
C ALA A 13 -4.17 -5.53 -45.50
N ALA A 14 -5.11 -6.29 -44.91
CA ALA A 14 -6.24 -6.86 -45.63
C ALA A 14 -7.10 -5.79 -46.34
N ILE A 15 -7.40 -4.68 -45.66
CA ILE A 15 -8.13 -3.56 -46.26
C ILE A 15 -7.33 -2.93 -47.41
N ARG A 16 -6.03 -2.68 -47.21
CA ARG A 16 -5.19 -2.09 -48.26
C ARG A 16 -5.04 -3.00 -49.48
N LEU A 17 -4.98 -4.31 -49.29
CA LEU A 17 -4.93 -5.29 -50.38
C LEU A 17 -6.23 -5.28 -51.19
N HIS A 18 -7.37 -5.21 -50.50
CA HIS A 18 -8.69 -5.12 -51.13
C HIS A 18 -8.90 -3.77 -51.85
N ASP A 19 -8.63 -2.64 -51.20
CA ASP A 19 -8.85 -1.30 -51.77
C ASP A 19 -7.97 -1.02 -53.00
N ARG A 20 -6.79 -1.66 -53.07
CA ARG A 20 -5.90 -1.59 -54.24
C ARG A 20 -6.20 -2.65 -55.30
N GLY A 21 -7.17 -3.54 -55.06
CA GLY A 21 -7.53 -4.62 -55.98
C GLY A 21 -6.39 -5.61 -56.26
N LEU A 22 -5.48 -5.83 -55.31
CA LEU A 22 -4.27 -6.63 -55.50
C LEU A 22 -4.53 -8.14 -55.42
N LEU A 23 -5.58 -8.54 -54.69
CA LEU A 23 -5.98 -9.92 -54.48
C LEU A 23 -7.51 -10.00 -54.44
N ASP A 24 -8.05 -11.16 -54.83
CA ASP A 24 -9.47 -11.46 -54.68
C ASP A 24 -9.84 -11.69 -53.21
N LEU A 25 -11.11 -11.49 -52.86
CA LEU A 25 -11.59 -11.53 -51.48
C LEU A 25 -11.30 -12.89 -50.82
N GLU A 26 -11.55 -14.00 -51.50
CA GLU A 26 -11.28 -15.35 -50.98
C GLU A 26 -9.79 -15.51 -50.60
N ASN A 27 -8.88 -15.08 -51.48
CA ASN A 27 -7.44 -15.12 -51.23
C ASN A 27 -7.02 -14.21 -50.06
N ILE A 28 -7.66 -13.04 -49.90
CA ILE A 28 -7.39 -12.14 -48.78
C ILE A 28 -7.80 -12.79 -47.46
N LEU A 29 -8.98 -13.44 -47.43
CA LEU A 29 -9.50 -14.11 -46.23
C LEU A 29 -8.59 -15.26 -45.81
N ASP A 30 -8.16 -16.10 -46.75
CA ASP A 30 -7.28 -17.23 -46.49
C ASP A 30 -5.88 -16.78 -46.07
N CYS A 31 -5.27 -15.82 -46.78
CA CYS A 31 -3.93 -15.32 -46.45
C CYS A 31 -3.87 -14.57 -45.11
N CYS A 32 -4.92 -13.83 -44.75
CA CYS A 32 -4.97 -13.04 -43.52
C CYS A 32 -5.60 -13.80 -42.34
N GLY A 33 -6.10 -15.02 -42.56
CA GLY A 33 -6.80 -15.81 -41.54
C GLY A 33 -8.08 -15.15 -41.04
N LEU A 34 -8.80 -14.46 -41.92
CA LEU A 34 -10.04 -13.75 -41.60
C LEU A 34 -11.26 -14.60 -41.98
N SER A 35 -12.27 -14.61 -41.13
CA SER A 35 -13.61 -15.06 -41.56
C SER A 35 -14.33 -13.94 -42.31
N GLU A 36 -15.20 -14.30 -43.26
CA GLU A 36 -16.06 -13.34 -43.97
C GLU A 36 -16.79 -12.37 -43.03
N ARG A 37 -17.36 -12.88 -41.94
CA ARG A 37 -18.03 -12.06 -40.93
C ARG A 37 -17.10 -10.99 -40.35
N THR A 38 -15.87 -11.38 -40.02
CA THR A 38 -14.87 -10.46 -39.45
C THR A 38 -14.46 -9.42 -40.48
N TRP A 39 -14.31 -9.83 -41.75
CA TRP A 39 -14.05 -8.93 -42.86
C TRP A 39 -15.13 -7.87 -43.02
N TYR A 40 -16.40 -8.25 -43.11
CA TYR A 40 -17.50 -7.29 -43.26
C TYR A 40 -17.60 -6.34 -42.06
N CYS A 41 -17.35 -6.81 -40.83
CA CYS A 41 -17.29 -5.94 -39.65
C CYS A 41 -16.14 -4.92 -39.75
N ILE A 42 -14.95 -5.35 -40.18
CA ILE A 42 -13.77 -4.49 -40.35
C ILE A 42 -14.02 -3.47 -41.47
N GLN A 43 -14.53 -3.91 -42.62
CA GLN A 43 -14.80 -3.07 -43.77
C GLN A 43 -15.87 -2.01 -43.46
N LYS A 44 -16.93 -2.40 -42.73
CA LYS A 44 -17.95 -1.47 -42.25
C LYS A 44 -17.32 -0.39 -41.36
N LEU A 45 -16.54 -0.79 -40.36
CA LEU A 45 -15.90 0.14 -39.43
C LEU A 45 -14.92 1.09 -40.13
N TRP A 46 -14.14 0.58 -41.09
CA TRP A 46 -13.22 1.38 -41.91
C TRP A 46 -13.95 2.41 -42.76
N ARG A 47 -15.07 2.04 -43.39
CA ARG A 47 -15.90 2.98 -44.17
C ARG A 47 -16.55 4.05 -43.31
N GLU A 48 -16.95 3.72 -42.08
CA GLU A 48 -17.63 4.64 -41.17
C GLU A 48 -16.67 5.56 -40.40
N THR A 49 -15.50 5.07 -39.98
CA THR A 49 -14.61 5.77 -39.04
C THR A 49 -13.23 6.12 -39.66
N GLY A 50 -12.83 5.45 -40.74
CA GLY A 50 -11.47 5.57 -41.31
C GLY A 50 -10.37 4.89 -40.50
N ASP A 51 -10.72 4.18 -39.41
CA ASP A 51 -9.82 3.35 -38.62
C ASP A 51 -10.51 2.01 -38.28
N ILE A 52 -9.71 1.02 -37.90
CA ILE A 52 -10.15 -0.34 -37.54
C ILE A 52 -10.39 -0.46 -36.02
N ILE A 53 -10.06 0.58 -35.27
CA ILE A 53 -10.32 0.68 -33.83
C ILE A 53 -11.65 1.39 -33.67
N SER A 54 -12.65 0.68 -33.14
CA SER A 54 -13.91 1.32 -32.74
C SER A 54 -13.61 2.36 -31.66
N PRO A 55 -14.14 3.59 -31.75
CA PRO A 55 -14.00 4.58 -30.69
C PRO A 55 -14.52 3.93 -29.41
N LYS A 56 -13.63 3.73 -28.43
CA LYS A 56 -13.95 2.99 -27.20
C LYS A 56 -15.20 3.64 -26.59
N GLN A 57 -16.30 2.89 -26.52
CA GLN A 57 -17.44 3.28 -25.69
C GLN A 57 -16.91 3.42 -24.26
N SER A 58 -17.08 4.61 -23.69
CA SER A 58 -16.33 5.10 -22.53
C SER A 58 -16.60 4.35 -21.22
N LEU A 59 -17.49 3.35 -21.21
CA LEU A 59 -17.97 2.67 -20.03
C LEU A 59 -18.06 1.17 -20.29
N CYS A 60 -16.91 0.48 -20.29
CA CYS A 60 -16.87 -0.98 -20.25
C CYS A 60 -16.42 -1.42 -18.85
N GLY A 61 -17.34 -1.98 -18.06
CA GLY A 61 -17.05 -2.53 -16.75
C GLY A 61 -18.30 -2.86 -15.94
N CYS A 62 -18.13 -3.66 -14.88
CA CYS A 62 -19.15 -3.82 -13.85
C CYS A 62 -19.26 -2.50 -13.07
N LEU A 63 -20.48 -2.02 -12.85
CA LEU A 63 -20.71 -0.85 -12.00
C LEU A 63 -20.15 -1.12 -10.60
N HIS A 64 -19.49 -0.10 -10.02
CA HIS A 64 -19.00 -0.20 -8.66
C HIS A 64 -20.17 -0.23 -7.69
N LEU A 65 -20.02 -1.00 -6.60
CA LEU A 65 -21.05 -1.12 -5.56
C LEU A 65 -21.14 0.12 -4.67
N LEU A 66 -20.02 0.84 -4.54
CA LEU A 66 -19.95 2.13 -3.86
C LEU A 66 -20.02 3.23 -4.91
N ASP A 67 -20.93 4.18 -4.69
CA ASP A 67 -21.02 5.37 -5.52
C ASP A 67 -19.90 6.36 -5.18
N HIS A 68 -19.67 7.33 -6.06
CA HIS A 68 -18.67 8.38 -5.86
C HIS A 68 -18.88 9.13 -4.54
N ASP A 69 -20.14 9.43 -4.19
CA ASP A 69 -20.49 10.15 -2.97
C ASP A 69 -20.18 9.35 -1.68
N ASP A 70 -20.25 8.02 -1.74
CA ASP A 70 -19.90 7.15 -0.62
C ASP A 70 -18.38 7.05 -0.45
N VAL A 71 -17.65 7.01 -1.57
CA VAL A 71 -16.18 7.03 -1.55
C VAL A 71 -15.67 8.36 -0.99
N GLU A 72 -16.23 9.50 -1.41
CA GLU A 72 -15.82 10.81 -0.87
C GLU A 72 -16.16 10.92 0.63
N TYR A 73 -17.28 10.34 1.06
CA TYR A 73 -17.62 10.26 2.48
C TYR A 73 -16.58 9.49 3.29
N LEU A 74 -16.16 8.31 2.82
CA LEU A 74 -15.09 7.53 3.45
C LEU A 74 -13.77 8.31 3.49
N LEU A 75 -13.42 8.98 2.40
CA LEU A 75 -12.20 9.80 2.36
C LEU A 75 -12.26 10.95 3.35
N ARG A 76 -13.43 11.59 3.54
CA ARG A 76 -13.59 12.64 4.53
C ARG A 76 -13.37 12.11 5.95
N LEU A 77 -13.90 10.93 6.27
CA LEU A 77 -13.69 10.29 7.59
C LEU A 77 -12.21 10.00 7.84
N VAL A 78 -11.53 9.37 6.88
CA VAL A 78 -10.11 9.02 6.99
C VAL A 78 -9.23 10.27 7.09
N ARG A 79 -9.56 11.35 6.37
CA ARG A 79 -8.84 12.64 6.45
C ARG A 79 -9.01 13.31 7.82
N GLN A 80 -10.16 13.13 8.46
CA GLN A 80 -10.43 13.69 9.79
C GLN A 80 -9.74 12.89 10.89
N ASN A 81 -9.87 11.56 10.86
CA ASN A 81 -9.22 10.66 11.80
C ASN A 81 -8.69 9.43 11.04
N PRO A 82 -7.37 9.29 10.86
CA PRO A 82 -6.78 8.16 10.13
C PRO A 82 -6.78 6.85 10.94
N ASP A 83 -7.19 6.89 12.21
CA ASP A 83 -7.15 5.75 13.12
C ASP A 83 -8.38 4.83 13.01
N TYR A 84 -9.33 5.15 12.14
CA TYR A 84 -10.51 4.31 11.92
C TYR A 84 -10.13 2.92 11.38
N PHE A 85 -10.67 1.89 12.01
CA PHE A 85 -10.58 0.52 11.51
C PHE A 85 -11.62 0.27 10.40
N LEU A 86 -11.37 -0.75 9.55
CA LEU A 86 -12.24 -1.04 8.41
C LEU A 86 -13.66 -1.45 8.82
N ASP A 87 -13.82 -2.10 9.96
CA ASP A 87 -15.11 -2.48 10.56
C ASP A 87 -15.86 -1.27 11.12
N GLU A 88 -15.15 -0.30 11.72
CA GLU A 88 -15.73 0.98 12.13
C GLU A 88 -16.23 1.78 10.91
N LEU A 89 -15.42 1.85 9.85
CA LEU A 89 -15.83 2.49 8.60
C LEU A 89 -17.05 1.78 7.98
N LEU A 90 -17.11 0.45 8.05
CA LEU A 90 -18.27 -0.33 7.61
C LEU A 90 -19.52 0.00 8.43
N HIS A 91 -19.39 0.12 9.75
CA HIS A 91 -20.48 0.54 10.62
C HIS A 91 -20.97 1.95 10.27
N LEU A 92 -20.06 2.91 10.08
CA LEU A 92 -20.39 4.29 9.71
C LEU A 92 -21.06 4.39 8.34
N LEU A 93 -20.62 3.59 7.38
CA LEU A 93 -21.21 3.54 6.04
C LEU A 93 -22.64 2.95 6.08
N LYS A 94 -22.84 1.89 6.88
CA LYS A 94 -24.16 1.29 7.10
C LYS A 94 -25.12 2.24 7.82
N THR A 95 -24.65 2.94 8.85
CA THR A 95 -25.50 3.82 9.67
C THR A 95 -25.81 5.16 8.99
N ASN A 96 -24.82 5.77 8.32
CA ASN A 96 -24.97 7.14 7.79
C ASN A 96 -25.32 7.19 6.31
N ARG A 97 -25.00 6.14 5.53
CA ARG A 97 -25.30 6.06 4.09
C ARG A 97 -26.25 4.93 3.73
N PHE A 98 -26.63 4.08 4.68
CA PHE A 98 -27.50 2.92 4.47
C PHE A 98 -26.96 1.92 3.43
N VAL A 99 -25.65 1.95 3.21
CA VAL A 99 -24.97 1.06 2.27
C VAL A 99 -24.35 -0.10 3.05
N SER A 100 -24.61 -1.32 2.61
CA SER A 100 -24.06 -2.54 3.21
C SER A 100 -23.10 -3.21 2.24
N VAL A 101 -21.80 -3.08 2.51
CA VAL A 101 -20.72 -3.68 1.71
C VAL A 101 -19.81 -4.52 2.57
N HIS A 102 -19.06 -5.43 1.93
CA HIS A 102 -18.00 -6.17 2.59
C HIS A 102 -16.77 -5.26 2.83
N TYR A 103 -16.04 -5.46 3.93
CA TYR A 103 -14.87 -4.63 4.28
C TYR A 103 -13.79 -4.58 3.18
N ILE A 104 -13.66 -5.65 2.39
CA ILE A 104 -12.74 -5.71 1.23
C ILE A 104 -13.12 -4.67 0.18
N THR A 105 -14.41 -4.39 -0.01
CA THR A 105 -14.87 -3.36 -0.97
C THR A 105 -14.38 -1.98 -0.53
N ILE A 106 -14.54 -1.65 0.76
CA ILE A 106 -14.03 -0.40 1.35
C ILE A 106 -12.51 -0.33 1.18
N HIS A 107 -11.80 -1.41 1.51
CA HIS A 107 -10.34 -1.45 1.37
C HIS A 107 -9.86 -1.19 -0.06
N ARG A 108 -10.49 -1.83 -1.06
CA ARG A 108 -10.15 -1.64 -2.47
C ARG A 108 -10.44 -0.21 -2.94
N GLU A 109 -11.57 0.36 -2.54
CA GLU A 109 -11.90 1.74 -2.91
C GLU A 109 -10.96 2.75 -2.26
N LEU A 110 -10.59 2.56 -1.00
CA LEU A 110 -9.58 3.40 -0.33
C LEU A 110 -8.21 3.30 -1.00
N GLN A 111 -7.77 2.09 -1.37
CA GLN A 111 -6.51 1.91 -2.11
C GLN A 111 -6.53 2.59 -3.48
N ARG A 112 -7.64 2.48 -4.21
CA ARG A 112 -7.84 3.16 -5.51
C ARG A 112 -7.81 4.69 -5.36
N ALA A 113 -8.33 5.21 -4.26
CA ALA A 113 -8.27 6.63 -3.92
C ALA A 113 -6.89 7.07 -3.39
N GLY A 114 -5.89 6.18 -3.36
CA GLY A 114 -4.51 6.49 -2.96
C GLY A 114 -4.25 6.45 -1.45
N VAL A 115 -5.17 5.90 -0.65
CA VAL A 115 -4.97 5.75 0.79
C VAL A 115 -4.06 4.55 1.06
N SER A 116 -2.87 4.82 1.61
CA SER A 116 -1.95 3.79 2.08
C SER A 116 -2.21 3.43 3.54
N LEU A 117 -2.07 2.15 3.89
CA LEU A 117 -2.06 1.72 5.29
C LEU A 117 -0.66 1.89 5.88
N LYS A 118 -0.55 2.66 6.97
CA LYS A 118 0.65 2.69 7.80
C LYS A 118 0.43 1.76 8.98
N LYS A 119 1.38 0.85 9.25
CA LYS A 119 1.34 0.06 10.49
C LYS A 119 1.38 1.04 11.67
N LEU A 120 0.36 0.96 12.53
CA LEU A 120 0.34 1.71 13.78
C LEU A 120 1.59 1.35 14.57
N LYS A 121 2.30 2.38 15.06
CA LYS A 121 3.40 2.16 15.99
C LYS A 121 2.79 1.72 17.31
N GLN A 122 3.30 0.63 17.89
CA GLN A 122 2.93 0.28 19.25
C GLN A 122 3.51 1.35 20.17
N ILE A 123 2.64 2.14 20.78
CA ILE A 123 3.01 3.16 21.76
C ILE A 123 2.93 2.52 23.14
N ALA A 124 3.95 2.74 23.99
CA ALA A 124 3.91 2.28 25.38
C ALA A 124 2.73 2.94 26.11
N LYS A 125 2.02 2.20 26.97
CA LYS A 125 0.89 2.75 27.73
C LYS A 125 1.28 3.95 28.62
N GLU A 126 2.53 3.98 29.06
CA GLU A 126 3.11 5.03 29.90
C GLU A 126 3.52 6.28 29.09
N HIS A 127 3.34 6.28 27.77
CA HIS A 127 3.79 7.36 26.90
C HIS A 127 3.00 8.65 27.17
N ASN A 128 3.66 9.62 27.79
CA ASN A 128 3.12 10.94 28.11
C ASN A 128 3.99 12.03 27.47
N GLU A 129 3.43 12.73 26.46
CA GLU A 129 4.18 13.76 25.74
C GLU A 129 4.62 14.94 26.62
N PRO A 130 3.77 15.52 27.50
CA PRO A 130 4.20 16.55 28.45
C PRO A 130 5.39 16.14 29.32
N GLN A 131 5.37 14.93 29.88
CA GLN A 131 6.46 14.42 30.73
C GLN A 131 7.74 14.23 29.93
N ARG A 132 7.65 13.74 28.68
CA ARG A 132 8.80 13.64 27.78
C ARG A 132 9.39 14.99 27.45
N ALA A 133 8.55 15.98 27.15
CA ALA A 133 9.01 17.34 26.86
C ALA A 133 9.73 17.96 28.07
N ALA A 134 9.17 17.79 29.27
CA ALA A 134 9.81 18.23 30.51
C ALA A 134 11.17 17.54 30.75
N PHE A 135 11.24 16.22 30.51
CA PHE A 135 12.48 15.46 30.62
C PHE A 135 13.55 15.96 29.63
N ILE A 136 13.18 16.16 28.35
CA ILE A 136 14.10 16.67 27.33
C ILE A 136 14.63 18.05 27.73
N SER A 137 13.76 18.96 28.20
CA SER A 137 14.17 20.29 28.66
C SER A 137 15.14 20.22 29.85
N CYS A 138 14.92 19.29 30.79
CA CYS A 138 15.82 19.07 31.92
C CYS A 138 17.18 18.53 31.45
N MET A 139 17.18 17.55 30.55
CA MET A 139 18.41 16.92 30.06
C MET A 139 19.21 17.83 29.12
N ALA A 140 18.59 18.83 28.49
CA ALA A 140 19.26 19.76 27.58
C ALA A 140 20.37 20.60 28.24
N GLN A 141 20.45 20.62 29.58
CA GLN A 141 21.52 21.30 30.30
C GLN A 141 22.87 20.56 30.27
N TYR A 142 22.87 19.26 29.95
CA TYR A 142 24.08 18.43 29.90
C TYR A 142 24.60 18.33 28.47
N GLY A 143 25.93 18.38 28.32
CA GLY A 143 26.59 18.07 27.05
C GLY A 143 26.45 16.60 26.67
N PRO A 144 26.50 16.22 25.38
CA PRO A 144 26.40 14.82 24.97
C PRO A 144 27.46 13.92 25.64
N GLU A 145 28.66 14.45 25.86
CA GLU A 145 29.78 13.80 26.56
C GLU A 145 29.54 13.54 28.05
N GLU A 146 28.59 14.25 28.66
CA GLU A 146 28.23 14.10 30.09
C GLU A 146 27.08 13.11 30.30
N VAL A 147 26.50 12.59 29.21
CA VAL A 147 25.31 11.73 29.25
C VAL A 147 25.68 10.29 28.94
N GLY A 148 25.44 9.41 29.92
CA GLY A 148 25.49 7.96 29.77
C GLY A 148 24.11 7.32 29.75
N PHE A 149 23.91 6.30 28.92
CA PHE A 149 22.66 5.53 28.85
C PHE A 149 22.85 4.15 29.48
N LEU A 150 21.96 3.80 30.40
CA LEU A 150 21.92 2.51 31.09
C LEU A 150 20.56 1.87 30.90
N ASP A 151 20.51 0.79 30.12
CA ASP A 151 19.27 0.03 29.91
C ASP A 151 19.52 -1.48 30.05
N GLU A 152 18.46 -2.21 30.38
CA GLU A 152 18.48 -3.67 30.47
C GLU A 152 18.16 -4.30 29.14
N THR A 153 19.06 -5.17 28.68
CA THR A 153 18.88 -5.93 27.46
C THR A 153 18.87 -7.41 27.79
N SER A 154 17.85 -8.14 27.35
CA SER A 154 17.79 -9.59 27.51
C SER A 154 18.24 -10.27 26.21
N LYS A 155 19.26 -11.14 26.27
CA LYS A 155 19.69 -11.89 25.09
C LYS A 155 18.85 -13.15 24.87
N ASP A 156 18.67 -13.96 25.91
CA ASP A 156 18.06 -15.30 25.79
C ASP A 156 16.99 -15.61 26.86
N LYS A 157 16.26 -14.58 27.34
CA LYS A 157 15.28 -14.65 28.47
C LYS A 157 15.82 -15.17 29.82
N LYS A 158 17.06 -15.65 29.85
CA LYS A 158 17.77 -16.17 31.02
C LYS A 158 18.95 -15.30 31.45
N THR A 159 19.39 -14.41 30.57
CA THR A 159 20.58 -13.59 30.80
C THR A 159 20.24 -12.14 30.47
N LEU A 160 20.46 -11.26 31.46
CA LEU A 160 20.31 -9.82 31.32
C LEU A 160 21.70 -9.19 31.24
N GLY A 161 21.91 -8.38 30.23
CA GLY A 161 23.06 -7.50 30.07
C GLY A 161 22.64 -6.06 30.32
N ARG A 162 23.46 -5.31 31.07
CA ARG A 162 23.23 -3.90 31.34
C ARG A 162 24.47 -3.08 30.96
N PRO A 163 24.60 -2.68 29.69
CA PRO A 163 25.71 -1.83 29.26
C PRO A 163 25.48 -0.38 29.65
N LEU A 164 26.53 0.30 30.11
CA LEU A 164 26.62 1.75 30.11
C LEU A 164 27.17 2.20 28.75
N LEU A 165 26.35 2.95 28.00
CA LEU A 165 26.71 3.50 26.71
C LEU A 165 27.03 4.99 26.84
N THR A 166 28.15 5.40 26.28
CA THR A 166 28.58 6.79 26.13
C THR A 166 28.84 7.09 24.66
N LEU A 167 29.27 8.32 24.33
CA LEU A 167 29.66 8.68 22.96
C LEU A 167 30.77 7.80 22.39
N ASP A 168 31.68 7.34 23.24
CA ASP A 168 32.85 6.53 22.86
C ASP A 168 32.54 5.01 22.80
N GLY A 169 31.30 4.61 23.06
CA GLY A 169 30.84 3.22 23.00
C GLY A 169 30.44 2.66 24.36
N ILE A 170 30.73 1.38 24.59
CA ILE A 170 30.39 0.70 25.84
C ILE A 170 31.47 1.02 26.88
N ALA A 171 31.14 1.84 27.87
CA ALA A 171 32.05 2.22 28.94
C ALA A 171 32.15 1.12 30.02
N ALA A 172 31.02 0.49 30.36
CA ALA A 172 30.94 -0.62 31.31
C ALA A 172 29.83 -1.58 30.91
N CYS A 173 29.93 -2.84 31.29
CA CYS A 173 28.86 -3.81 31.07
C CYS A 173 28.90 -4.90 32.13
N THR A 174 27.73 -5.25 32.65
CA THR A 174 27.56 -6.43 33.50
C THR A 174 26.53 -7.38 32.90
N VAL A 175 26.74 -8.67 33.14
CA VAL A 175 25.89 -9.75 32.66
C VAL A 175 25.51 -10.63 33.84
N VAL A 176 24.21 -10.80 34.05
CA VAL A 176 23.66 -11.56 35.17
C VAL A 176 22.71 -12.63 34.65
N GLU A 177 22.83 -13.84 35.21
CA GLU A 177 21.86 -14.91 34.98
C GLU A 177 20.62 -14.68 35.84
N GLY A 178 19.44 -14.72 35.23
CA GLY A 178 18.18 -14.36 35.86
C GLY A 178 17.92 -12.85 35.86
N SER A 179 17.44 -12.33 36.99
CA SER A 179 17.05 -10.92 37.14
C SER A 179 18.06 -10.12 37.95
N MET A 180 18.31 -8.87 37.55
CA MET A 180 19.13 -7.93 38.31
C MET A 180 18.41 -7.52 39.60
N THR A 181 18.99 -7.79 40.77
CA THR A 181 18.45 -7.28 42.04
C THR A 181 18.97 -5.88 42.32
N LYS A 182 18.28 -5.13 43.20
CA LYS A 182 18.73 -3.79 43.62
C LYS A 182 20.15 -3.79 44.18
N ALA A 183 20.50 -4.79 44.99
CA ALA A 183 21.85 -4.89 45.57
C ALA A 183 22.91 -5.06 44.48
N MET A 184 22.68 -5.98 43.54
CA MET A 184 23.59 -6.19 42.40
C MET A 184 23.71 -4.94 41.52
N PHE A 185 22.62 -4.18 41.36
CA PHE A 185 22.65 -2.93 40.59
C PHE A 185 23.47 -1.85 41.28
N LEU A 186 23.34 -1.70 42.60
CA LEU A 186 24.16 -0.75 43.35
C LEU A 186 25.65 -1.15 43.32
N ASP A 187 25.96 -2.42 43.53
CA ASP A 187 27.34 -2.94 43.40
C ASP A 187 27.90 -2.68 42.00
N TYR A 188 27.10 -2.90 40.95
CA TYR A 188 27.53 -2.60 39.59
C TYR A 188 27.86 -1.11 39.40
N LEU A 189 26.99 -0.22 39.89
CA LEU A 189 27.23 1.21 39.80
C LEU A 189 28.50 1.62 40.55
N GLU A 190 28.72 1.10 41.75
CA GLU A 190 29.85 1.48 42.60
C GLU A 190 31.20 0.97 42.08
N PHE A 191 31.25 -0.25 41.55
CA PHE A 191 32.52 -0.92 41.24
C PHE A 191 32.87 -1.02 39.75
N ASN A 192 31.92 -0.79 38.84
CA ASN A 192 32.16 -0.97 37.39
C ASN A 192 31.88 0.28 36.56
N VAL A 193 31.03 1.20 37.04
CA VAL A 193 30.64 2.41 36.29
C VAL A 193 31.47 3.62 36.70
N VAL A 194 32.00 3.65 37.92
CA VAL A 194 32.85 4.74 38.47
C VAL A 194 34.25 4.72 37.88
#